data_AF-A0A8W8KYC9-F1
#
_entry.id   AF-A0A8W8KYC9-F1
#
_cell.length_a   1.000
_cell.length_b   1.000
_cell.length_c   1.000
_cell.angle_alpha   90.00
_cell.angle_beta   90.00
_cell.angle_gamma   90.00
#
_symmetry.space_group_name_H-M   'P 1'
#
loop_
_entity.id
_entity.type
_entity.pdbx_description
1 polymer ?
#
loop_
_entity_poly.entity_id
_entity_poly.type
_entity_poly.pdbx_seq_one_letter_code
_entity_poly.pdbx_strand_id
1 'polypeptide(L)'
;MSHLLTIPDDTSDVVMEEEVRTLEDPMETAMKGLILSAENLPMPVSIDDSLSLFIEKRTRGQRKCQIWKELRKGRITSYLFGAVLTSGPSPISLIKHVIHGSSLDRYPTLPVPVRWVVEHEQNALVDYLALQNAVSSLRVEESGLTIYQSHAFLGATSDGWVYDESVPEGNQKGVLEIKCPYSISNDVITHREVHKLVGKKGFCLEESENSPRLMRDHS
;
A
#
# COMPACT_ATOMS: atom_id res chain seq x y z
N MET A 1 74.70 -11.65 -39.24
CA MET A 1 74.20 -10.40 -38.64
C MET A 1 72.73 -10.62 -38.29
N SER A 2 72.49 -11.15 -37.10
CA SER A 2 71.14 -11.41 -36.57
C SER A 2 70.71 -10.21 -35.73
N HIS A 3 69.79 -9.42 -36.27
CA HIS A 3 69.21 -8.29 -35.56
C HIS A 3 68.25 -8.82 -34.47
N LEU A 4 68.63 -8.64 -33.21
CA LEU A 4 67.77 -8.79 -32.05
C LEU A 4 66.75 -7.64 -32.07
N LEU A 5 65.47 -7.97 -32.23
CA LEU A 5 64.37 -7.06 -31.95
C LEU A 5 63.98 -7.23 -30.48
N THR A 6 64.30 -6.24 -29.66
CA THR A 6 63.83 -6.14 -28.27
C THR A 6 62.35 -5.75 -28.30
N ILE A 7 61.47 -6.68 -27.93
CA ILE A 7 60.06 -6.40 -27.70
C ILE A 7 59.97 -5.74 -26.30
N PRO A 8 59.38 -4.53 -26.15
CA PRO A 8 59.14 -3.97 -24.84
C PRO A 8 58.05 -4.77 -24.12
N ASP A 9 58.31 -5.10 -22.86
CA ASP A 9 57.41 -5.78 -21.94
C ASP A 9 56.16 -4.91 -21.74
N ASP A 10 55.03 -5.40 -22.23
CA ASP A 10 53.73 -4.75 -22.09
C ASP A 10 53.30 -4.92 -20.63
N THR A 11 53.64 -3.94 -19.80
CA THR A 11 53.24 -3.93 -18.40
C THR A 11 51.72 -3.93 -18.36
N SER A 12 51.15 -5.04 -17.91
CA SER A 12 49.71 -5.18 -17.69
C SER A 12 49.19 -3.99 -16.89
N ASP A 13 48.27 -3.23 -17.48
CA ASP A 13 47.47 -2.26 -16.77
C ASP A 13 46.80 -2.98 -15.60
N VAL A 14 47.26 -2.66 -14.39
CA VAL A 14 46.58 -3.08 -13.17
C VAL A 14 45.25 -2.34 -13.18
N VAL A 15 44.21 -3.01 -13.68
CA VAL A 15 42.83 -2.59 -13.49
C VAL A 15 42.61 -2.59 -11.99
N MET A 16 42.74 -1.43 -11.37
CA MET A 16 42.26 -1.23 -10.02
C MET A 16 40.75 -1.42 -10.08
N GLU A 17 40.28 -2.58 -9.63
CA GLU A 17 38.88 -2.77 -9.27
C GLU A 17 38.58 -1.78 -8.14
N GLU A 18 38.07 -0.62 -8.52
CA GLU A 18 37.56 0.36 -7.59
C GLU A 18 36.30 -0.27 -6.98
N GLU A 19 36.44 -0.82 -5.77
CA GLU A 19 35.34 -1.32 -4.96
C GLU A 19 34.40 -0.13 -4.67
N VAL A 20 33.40 0.07 -5.54
CA VAL A 20 32.36 1.08 -5.35
C VAL A 20 31.53 0.67 -4.14
N ARG A 21 31.96 1.09 -2.95
CA ARG A 21 31.15 1.04 -1.73
C ARG A 21 30.00 2.01 -1.91
N THR A 22 28.89 1.51 -2.43
CA THR A 22 27.62 2.23 -2.33
C THR A 22 27.25 2.27 -0.85
N LEU A 23 27.44 3.43 -0.22
CA LEU A 23 26.90 3.69 1.10
C LEU A 23 25.37 3.69 0.92
N GLU A 24 24.71 2.60 1.29
CA GLU A 24 23.25 2.54 1.27
C GLU A 24 22.70 3.69 2.12
N ASP A 25 21.66 4.34 1.60
CA ASP A 25 21.01 5.45 2.28
C ASP A 25 20.58 5.03 3.71
N PRO A 26 20.83 5.85 4.75
CA PRO A 26 20.48 5.51 6.12
C PRO A 26 18.99 5.20 6.32
N MET A 27 18.08 5.87 5.59
CA MET A 27 16.65 5.61 5.66
C MET A 27 16.28 4.29 4.98
N GLU A 28 16.95 3.94 3.88
CA GLU A 28 16.78 2.62 3.24
C GLU A 28 17.25 1.49 4.17
N THR A 29 18.39 1.69 4.86
CA THR A 29 18.91 0.73 5.86
C THR A 29 17.94 0.59 7.03
N ALA A 30 17.47 1.71 7.58
CA ALA A 30 16.50 1.73 8.69
C ALA A 30 15.17 1.06 8.29
N MET A 31 14.65 1.35 7.09
CA MET A 31 13.47 0.71 6.54
C MET A 31 13.64 -0.81 6.41
N LYS A 32 14.75 -1.26 5.81
CA LYS A 32 15.05 -2.71 5.68
C LYS A 32 15.14 -3.39 7.05
N GLY A 33 15.63 -2.68 8.07
CA GLY A 33 15.64 -3.15 9.45
C GLY A 33 14.25 -3.39 10.07
N LEU A 34 13.17 -2.87 9.47
CA LEU A 34 11.79 -3.11 9.90
C LEU A 34 11.14 -4.34 9.26
N ILE A 35 11.81 -4.99 8.31
CA ILE A 35 11.32 -6.22 7.69
C ILE A 35 11.40 -7.34 8.73
N LEU A 36 10.33 -8.13 8.84
CA LEU A 36 10.29 -9.27 9.73
C LEU A 36 11.41 -10.26 9.37
N SER A 37 12.40 -10.40 10.25
CA SER A 37 13.53 -11.30 10.04
C SER A 37 13.13 -12.77 10.25
N ALA A 38 13.89 -13.70 9.64
CA ALA A 38 13.69 -15.14 9.85
C ALA A 38 13.89 -15.56 11.32
N GLU A 39 14.65 -14.77 12.08
CA GLU A 39 14.87 -14.94 13.51
C GLU A 39 13.66 -14.49 14.37
N ASN A 40 12.61 -13.95 13.73
CA ASN A 40 11.42 -13.39 14.38
C ASN A 40 11.77 -12.35 15.45
N LEU A 41 12.81 -11.55 15.21
CA LEU A 41 13.14 -10.45 16.11
C LEU A 41 11.93 -9.49 16.19
N PRO A 42 11.57 -9.03 17.41
CA PRO A 42 10.44 -8.15 17.57
C PRO A 42 10.71 -6.85 16.81
N MET A 43 9.73 -6.43 15.99
CA MET A 43 9.78 -5.09 15.39
C MET A 43 9.95 -4.04 16.49
N PRO A 44 10.65 -2.93 16.21
CA PRO A 44 10.74 -1.85 17.17
C PRO A 44 9.34 -1.37 17.53
N VAL A 45 9.15 -1.00 18.80
CA VAL A 45 7.85 -0.50 19.27
C VAL A 45 7.49 0.81 18.58
N SER A 46 8.47 1.68 18.34
CA SER A 46 8.27 2.98 17.72
C SER A 46 9.29 3.28 16.63
N ILE A 47 8.92 4.15 15.71
CA ILE A 47 9.78 4.71 14.66
C ILE A 47 9.60 6.23 14.61
N ASP A 48 10.55 6.92 13.98
CA ASP A 48 10.45 8.36 13.75
C ASP A 48 9.51 8.72 12.60
N ASP A 49 9.02 9.97 12.60
CA ASP A 49 8.10 10.49 11.58
C ASP A 49 8.74 10.53 10.18
N SER A 50 10.03 10.85 10.10
CA SER A 50 10.77 10.89 8.83
C SER A 50 10.84 9.52 8.17
N LEU A 51 11.05 8.46 8.94
CA LEU A 51 11.12 7.09 8.48
C LEU A 51 9.74 6.60 8.06
N SER A 52 8.67 6.91 8.82
CA SER A 52 7.31 6.58 8.40
C SER A 52 6.95 7.26 7.07
N LEU A 53 7.30 8.54 6.91
CA LEU A 53 7.09 9.29 5.67
C LEU A 53 7.94 8.75 4.52
N PHE A 54 9.18 8.36 4.78
CA PHE A 54 10.07 7.74 3.80
C PHE A 54 9.48 6.42 3.30
N ILE A 55 9.03 5.57 4.22
CA ILE A 55 8.41 4.28 3.91
C ILE A 55 7.15 4.48 3.08
N GLU A 56 6.28 5.41 3.46
CA GLU A 56 5.07 5.76 2.70
C GLU A 56 5.44 6.07 1.24
N LYS A 57 6.36 7.00 1.01
CA LYS A 57 6.79 7.40 -0.34
C LYS A 57 7.42 6.24 -1.11
N ARG A 58 8.32 5.50 -0.46
CA ARG A 58 9.07 4.37 -1.05
C ARG A 58 8.17 3.22 -1.48
N THR A 59 6.97 3.15 -0.91
CA THR A 59 6.05 2.03 -1.06
C THR A 59 4.74 2.37 -1.76
N ARG A 60 4.61 3.57 -2.38
CA ARG A 60 3.42 3.98 -3.17
C ARG A 60 3.04 3.05 -4.32
N GLY A 61 3.98 2.26 -4.83
CA GLY A 61 3.70 1.19 -5.80
C GLY A 61 2.91 -0.01 -5.25
N GLN A 62 2.65 -0.04 -3.93
CA GLN A 62 1.82 -1.02 -3.22
C GLN A 62 2.05 -2.47 -3.67
N ARG A 63 1.04 -3.13 -4.26
CA ARG A 63 1.10 -4.53 -4.71
C ARG A 63 2.22 -4.83 -5.71
N LYS A 64 2.68 -3.82 -6.46
CA LYS A 64 3.78 -3.94 -7.43
C LYS A 64 5.15 -3.71 -6.77
N CYS A 65 5.17 -3.25 -5.51
CA CYS A 65 6.36 -2.91 -4.77
C CYS A 65 6.73 -4.04 -3.80
N GLN A 66 7.86 -4.70 -4.02
CA GLN A 66 8.26 -5.84 -3.18
C GLN A 66 8.51 -5.42 -1.72
N ILE A 67 9.17 -4.29 -1.49
CA ILE A 67 9.43 -3.80 -0.14
C ILE A 67 8.14 -3.48 0.63
N TRP A 68 7.09 -3.01 -0.06
CA TRP A 68 5.75 -2.85 0.55
C TRP A 68 5.18 -4.18 1.03
N LYS A 69 5.33 -5.26 0.25
CA LYS A 69 4.88 -6.60 0.65
C LYS A 69 5.63 -7.11 1.87
N GLU A 70 6.95 -6.93 1.90
CA GLU A 70 7.80 -7.37 3.01
C GLU A 70 7.50 -6.62 4.30
N LEU A 71 7.39 -5.29 4.25
CA LEU A 71 7.13 -4.46 5.44
C LEU A 71 5.76 -4.70 6.08
N ARG A 72 4.80 -5.27 5.33
CA ARG A 72 3.48 -5.65 5.85
C ARG A 72 3.50 -6.97 6.62
N LYS A 73 4.50 -7.82 6.40
CA LYS A 73 4.66 -9.07 7.16
C LYS A 73 5.01 -8.75 8.61
N GLY A 74 4.43 -9.50 9.54
CA GLY A 74 4.52 -9.25 10.97
C GLY A 74 3.68 -8.08 11.49
N ARG A 75 3.05 -7.29 10.60
CA ARG A 75 2.29 -6.09 10.95
C ARG A 75 0.79 -6.34 10.91
N ILE A 76 0.07 -5.83 11.91
CA ILE A 76 -1.38 -5.72 11.86
C ILE A 76 -1.70 -4.52 10.97
N THR A 77 -2.30 -4.79 9.81
CA THR A 77 -2.68 -3.74 8.87
C THR A 77 -4.19 -3.53 8.86
N SER A 78 -4.65 -2.38 8.33
CA SER A 78 -6.07 -2.02 8.29
C SER A 78 -6.99 -3.16 7.82
N TYR A 79 -6.61 -3.88 6.77
CA TYR A 79 -7.40 -5.00 6.23
C TYR A 79 -7.56 -6.20 7.19
N LEU A 80 -6.69 -6.35 8.19
CA LEU A 80 -6.78 -7.39 9.22
C LEU A 80 -7.41 -6.89 10.51
N PHE A 81 -7.57 -5.57 10.66
CA PHE A 81 -7.88 -4.97 11.95
C PHE A 81 -9.23 -5.46 12.51
N GLY A 82 -10.28 -5.52 11.67
CA GLY A 82 -11.58 -6.08 12.06
C GLY A 82 -11.50 -7.55 12.49
N ALA A 83 -10.71 -8.36 11.79
CA ALA A 83 -10.49 -9.77 12.14
C ALA A 83 -9.73 -9.92 13.47
N VAL A 84 -8.77 -9.03 13.75
CA VAL A 84 -8.05 -9.01 15.04
C VAL A 84 -9.01 -8.67 16.18
N LEU A 85 -9.82 -7.61 16.03
CA LEU A 85 -10.75 -7.17 17.08
C LEU A 85 -11.82 -8.21 17.42
N THR A 86 -12.24 -9.00 16.44
CA THR A 86 -13.30 -10.02 16.59
C THR A 86 -12.75 -11.42 16.87
N SER A 87 -11.42 -11.58 16.90
CA SER A 87 -10.80 -12.89 17.08
C SER A 87 -10.99 -13.45 18.48
N GLY A 88 -11.25 -14.75 18.57
CA GLY A 88 -11.27 -15.48 19.83
C GLY A 88 -9.85 -15.73 20.40
N PRO A 89 -9.73 -16.47 21.52
CA PRO A 89 -8.47 -16.59 22.26
C PRO A 89 -7.33 -17.34 21.56
N SER A 90 -7.56 -17.96 20.40
CA SER A 90 -6.54 -18.73 19.68
C SER A 90 -6.66 -18.62 18.15
N PRO A 91 -6.38 -17.44 17.55
CA PRO A 91 -6.64 -17.20 16.13
C PRO A 91 -5.43 -17.59 15.27
N ILE A 92 -5.13 -18.89 15.21
CA ILE A 92 -3.94 -19.43 14.53
C ILE A 92 -3.87 -19.01 13.05
N SER A 93 -5.01 -19.01 12.35
CA SER A 93 -5.08 -18.61 10.93
C SER A 93 -4.73 -17.12 10.74
N LEU A 94 -5.21 -16.26 11.65
CA LEU A 94 -4.94 -14.83 11.62
C LEU A 94 -3.47 -14.54 11.94
N ILE A 95 -2.90 -15.23 12.93
CA ILE A 95 -1.47 -15.13 13.26
C ILE A 95 -0.62 -15.52 12.05
N LYS A 96 -0.96 -16.63 11.36
CA LYS A 96 -0.28 -17.02 10.13
C LYS A 96 -0.41 -15.95 9.04
N HIS A 97 -1.57 -15.30 8.91
CA HIS A 97 -1.78 -14.22 7.95
C HIS A 97 -0.92 -12.99 8.26
N VAL A 98 -0.82 -12.60 9.54
CA VAL A 98 0.05 -11.49 9.97
C VAL A 98 1.51 -11.81 9.64
N ILE A 99 2.00 -13.00 10.00
CA ILE A 99 3.42 -13.37 9.83
C ILE A 99 3.80 -13.52 8.35
N HIS A 100 2.97 -14.20 7.55
CA HIS A 100 3.35 -14.57 6.18
C HIS A 100 2.82 -13.59 5.12
N GLY A 101 1.95 -12.66 5.51
CA GLY A 101 1.26 -11.76 4.60
C GLY A 101 0.15 -12.44 3.80
N SER A 102 -0.35 -11.69 2.80
CA SER A 102 -1.48 -12.14 1.97
C SER A 102 -1.16 -13.40 1.18
N SER A 103 -2.13 -14.31 1.11
CA SER A 103 -2.05 -15.50 0.28
C SER A 103 -2.23 -15.23 -1.22
N LEU A 104 -2.59 -14.01 -1.61
CA LEU A 104 -2.94 -13.70 -3.00
C LEU A 104 -1.79 -13.96 -3.98
N ASP A 105 -0.55 -13.76 -3.55
CA ASP A 105 0.64 -14.03 -4.36
C ASP A 105 0.86 -15.53 -4.63
N ARG A 106 0.16 -16.44 -3.93
CA ARG A 106 0.24 -17.89 -4.17
C ARG A 106 -0.65 -18.35 -5.32
N TYR A 107 -1.59 -17.53 -5.78
CA TYR A 107 -2.49 -17.92 -6.85
C TYR A 107 -1.88 -17.55 -8.20
N PRO A 108 -1.84 -18.48 -9.18
CA PRO A 108 -1.36 -18.18 -10.53
C PRO A 108 -2.25 -17.15 -11.24
N THR A 109 -3.53 -17.08 -10.85
CA THR A 109 -4.47 -16.06 -11.30
C THR A 109 -5.27 -15.53 -10.11
N LEU A 110 -5.55 -14.22 -10.07
CA LEU A 110 -6.30 -13.63 -8.98
C LEU A 110 -7.74 -14.16 -8.93
N PRO A 111 -8.31 -14.37 -7.73
CA PRO A 111 -9.72 -14.67 -7.56
C PRO A 111 -10.61 -13.64 -8.26
N VAL A 112 -11.75 -14.07 -8.81
CA VAL A 112 -12.64 -13.22 -9.62
C VAL A 112 -13.01 -11.90 -8.92
N PRO A 113 -13.43 -11.88 -7.63
CA PRO A 113 -13.76 -10.61 -6.97
C PRO A 113 -12.55 -9.67 -6.81
N VAL A 114 -11.35 -10.22 -6.62
CA VAL A 114 -10.11 -9.43 -6.49
C VAL A 114 -9.73 -8.84 -7.86
N ARG A 115 -9.85 -9.64 -8.92
CA ARG A 115 -9.61 -9.19 -10.29
C ARG A 115 -10.56 -8.07 -10.68
N TRP A 116 -11.85 -8.21 -10.34
CA TRP A 116 -12.86 -7.17 -10.55
C TRP A 116 -12.43 -5.83 -9.95
N VAL A 117 -11.99 -5.82 -8.69
CA VAL A 117 -11.48 -4.60 -8.03
C VAL A 117 -10.29 -4.03 -8.80
N VAL A 118 -9.29 -4.87 -9.12
CA VAL A 118 -8.09 -4.44 -9.86
C VAL A 118 -8.41 -3.81 -11.22
N GLU A 119 -9.47 -4.27 -11.90
CA GLU A 119 -9.89 -3.77 -13.21
C GLU A 119 -10.75 -2.49 -13.13
N HIS A 120 -11.45 -2.24 -12.03
CA HIS A 120 -12.45 -1.17 -11.93
C HIS A 120 -12.07 -0.03 -10.99
N GLU A 121 -11.13 -0.23 -10.07
CA GLU A 121 -10.70 0.77 -9.08
C GLU A 121 -10.25 2.09 -9.75
N GLN A 122 -9.48 2.00 -10.84
CA GLN A 122 -9.03 3.18 -11.58
C GLN A 122 -10.19 3.94 -12.23
N ASN A 123 -11.20 3.24 -12.73
CA ASN A 123 -12.38 3.88 -13.33
C ASN A 123 -13.18 4.62 -12.25
N ALA A 124 -13.37 4.00 -11.08
CA ALA A 124 -14.02 4.64 -9.94
C ALA A 124 -13.28 5.89 -9.46
N LEU A 125 -11.94 5.88 -9.45
CA LEU A 125 -11.12 7.06 -9.14
C LEU A 125 -11.34 8.19 -10.17
N VAL A 126 -11.38 7.86 -11.46
CA VAL A 126 -11.64 8.85 -12.54
C VAL A 126 -13.02 9.48 -12.38
N ASP A 127 -14.05 8.66 -12.13
CA ASP A 127 -15.42 9.15 -11.92
C ASP A 127 -15.51 10.03 -10.67
N TYR A 128 -14.88 9.61 -9.57
CA TYR A 128 -14.80 10.41 -8.35
C TYR A 128 -14.16 11.79 -8.60
N LEU A 129 -13.00 11.82 -9.27
CA LEU A 129 -12.32 13.07 -9.61
C LEU A 129 -13.17 13.96 -10.53
N ALA A 130 -13.83 13.39 -11.53
CA ALA A 130 -14.68 14.14 -12.44
C ALA A 130 -15.87 14.81 -11.70
N LEU A 131 -16.51 14.07 -10.80
CA LEU A 131 -17.64 14.58 -10.00
C LEU A 131 -17.20 15.66 -9.01
N GLN A 132 -16.10 15.44 -8.29
CA GLN A 132 -15.62 16.39 -7.28
C GLN A 132 -15.05 17.65 -7.93
N ASN A 133 -14.32 17.53 -9.05
CA ASN A 133 -13.75 18.67 -9.76
C ASN A 133 -14.79 19.52 -10.53
N ALA A 134 -16.04 19.07 -10.60
CA ALA A 134 -17.14 19.90 -11.08
C ALA A 134 -17.52 21.01 -10.07
N VAL A 135 -17.17 20.84 -8.79
CA VAL A 135 -17.57 21.75 -7.69
C VAL A 135 -16.42 22.19 -6.79
N SER A 136 -15.23 21.60 -6.92
CA SER A 136 -14.02 21.91 -6.15
C SER A 136 -12.75 21.68 -7.01
N SER A 137 -11.55 21.78 -6.41
CA SER A 137 -10.27 21.45 -7.04
C SER A 137 -9.56 20.37 -6.22
N LEU A 138 -9.86 19.11 -6.51
CA LEU A 138 -9.28 17.94 -5.87
C LEU A 138 -8.24 17.28 -6.76
N ARG A 139 -7.13 16.91 -6.12
CA ARG A 139 -6.16 15.97 -6.66
C ARG A 139 -6.01 14.76 -5.74
N VAL A 140 -5.69 13.62 -6.33
CA VAL A 140 -5.39 12.39 -5.60
C VAL A 140 -3.96 11.98 -5.92
N GLU A 141 -3.16 11.71 -4.89
CA GLU A 141 -1.85 11.06 -5.03
C GLU A 141 -1.94 9.59 -4.64
N GLU A 142 -1.08 8.77 -5.25
CA GLU A 142 -0.80 7.42 -4.77
C GLU A 142 -0.37 7.44 -3.31
N SER A 143 -0.77 6.42 -2.55
CA SER A 143 -0.39 6.26 -1.15
C SER A 143 0.32 4.93 -0.91
N GLY A 144 1.33 4.94 -0.05
CA GLY A 144 2.07 3.74 0.36
C GLY A 144 1.65 3.18 1.71
N LEU A 145 2.55 2.41 2.32
CA LEU A 145 2.40 1.95 3.69
C LEU A 145 2.71 3.08 4.66
N THR A 146 1.71 3.51 5.41
CA THR A 146 1.89 4.39 6.57
C THR A 146 2.00 3.53 7.82
N ILE A 147 3.08 3.69 8.57
CA ILE A 147 3.30 2.97 9.84
C ILE A 147 2.96 3.91 11.00
N TYR A 148 2.20 3.40 11.97
CA TYR A 148 1.87 4.19 13.15
C TYR A 148 3.10 4.30 14.06
N GLN A 149 3.57 5.53 14.26
CA GLN A 149 4.92 5.79 14.76
C GLN A 149 5.15 5.30 16.18
N SER A 150 4.14 5.36 17.05
CA SER A 150 4.26 4.90 18.44
C SER A 150 4.07 3.39 18.63
N HIS A 151 3.46 2.72 17.65
CA HIS A 151 3.20 1.29 17.66
C HIS A 151 3.47 0.75 16.27
N ALA A 152 4.75 0.56 15.97
CA ALA A 152 5.18 0.24 14.64
C ALA A 152 4.54 -1.06 14.15
N PHE A 153 4.14 -2.00 15.01
CA PHE A 153 3.38 -3.19 14.60
C PHE A 153 2.01 -2.90 13.96
N LEU A 154 1.54 -1.65 13.95
CA LEU A 154 0.37 -1.18 13.23
C LEU A 154 0.76 -0.43 11.94
N GLY A 155 0.03 -0.68 10.86
CA GLY A 155 0.17 0.10 9.62
C GLY A 155 -1.09 0.09 8.76
N ALA A 156 -1.14 0.96 7.77
CA ALA A 156 -2.25 1.02 6.82
C ALA A 156 -1.77 1.50 5.45
N THR A 157 -2.51 1.12 4.42
CA THR A 157 -2.39 1.67 3.08
C THR A 157 -3.80 2.02 2.64
N SER A 158 -3.97 3.25 2.17
CA SER A 158 -5.21 3.73 1.55
C SER A 158 -5.16 3.56 0.04
N ASP A 159 -6.25 3.86 -0.64
CA ASP A 159 -6.26 3.89 -2.11
C ASP A 159 -5.67 5.19 -2.66
N GLY A 160 -5.64 6.26 -1.85
CA GLY A 160 -4.94 7.49 -2.20
C GLY A 160 -4.99 8.58 -1.14
N TRP A 161 -4.11 9.57 -1.29
CA TRP A 161 -4.15 10.83 -0.54
C TRP A 161 -4.96 11.86 -1.32
N VAL A 162 -6.03 12.38 -0.72
CA VAL A 162 -6.83 13.45 -1.30
C VAL A 162 -6.28 14.79 -0.86
N TYR A 163 -6.13 15.72 -1.78
CA TYR A 163 -5.83 17.12 -1.49
C TYR A 163 -6.87 17.99 -2.18
N ASP A 164 -7.64 18.72 -1.39
CA ASP A 164 -8.58 19.74 -1.88
C ASP A 164 -7.89 21.11 -1.85
N GLU A 165 -7.59 21.67 -3.01
CA GLU A 165 -6.88 22.94 -3.16
C GLU A 165 -7.80 24.16 -2.94
N SER A 166 -9.11 23.94 -2.81
CA SER A 166 -10.08 25.00 -2.54
C SER A 166 -10.19 25.34 -1.04
N VAL A 167 -9.69 24.48 -0.15
CA VAL A 167 -9.70 24.69 1.31
C VAL A 167 -8.37 25.29 1.81
N PRO A 168 -8.41 26.04 2.94
CA PRO A 168 -7.21 26.62 3.53
C PRO A 168 -6.14 25.60 3.90
N GLU A 169 -4.89 26.08 3.89
CA GLU A 169 -3.74 25.27 4.26
C GLU A 169 -3.87 24.67 5.67
N GLY A 170 -3.58 23.37 5.78
CA GLY A 170 -3.73 22.56 6.99
C GLY A 170 -5.01 21.72 7.02
N ASN A 171 -6.01 22.07 6.22
CA ASN A 171 -7.29 21.35 6.15
C ASN A 171 -7.54 20.67 4.79
N GLN A 172 -6.61 20.76 3.83
CA GLN A 172 -6.78 20.19 2.49
C GLN A 172 -6.69 18.65 2.42
N LYS A 173 -6.10 18.01 3.43
CA LYS A 173 -5.65 16.60 3.30
C LYS A 173 -6.70 15.61 3.81
N GLY A 174 -7.06 14.66 2.95
CA GLY A 174 -7.94 13.54 3.25
C GLY A 174 -7.37 12.19 2.80
N VAL A 175 -8.12 11.13 3.07
CA VAL A 175 -7.81 9.74 2.70
C VAL A 175 -8.90 9.22 1.77
N LEU A 176 -8.51 8.49 0.73
CA LEU A 176 -9.42 7.84 -0.20
C LEU A 176 -9.45 6.32 0.05
N GLU A 177 -10.66 5.76 0.12
CA GLU A 177 -10.94 4.33 0.14
C GLU A 177 -12.03 4.06 -0.92
N ILE A 178 -11.75 3.18 -1.87
CA ILE A 178 -12.58 2.81 -3.01
C ILE A 178 -13.07 1.38 -2.81
N LYS A 179 -14.37 1.16 -3.02
CA LYS A 179 -14.96 -0.19 -3.01
C LYS A 179 -15.61 -0.47 -4.36
N CYS A 180 -15.21 -1.57 -4.99
CA CYS A 180 -15.81 -2.08 -6.23
C CYS A 180 -16.49 -3.44 -5.96
N PRO A 181 -17.75 -3.47 -5.49
CA PRO A 181 -18.41 -4.71 -5.07
C PRO A 181 -18.78 -5.59 -6.28
N TYR A 182 -18.11 -6.74 -6.40
CA TYR A 182 -18.38 -7.73 -7.46
C TYR A 182 -19.81 -8.32 -7.39
N SER A 183 -20.43 -8.34 -6.21
CA SER A 183 -21.76 -8.92 -5.99
C SER A 183 -22.90 -8.26 -6.78
N ILE A 184 -22.64 -7.09 -7.38
CA ILE A 184 -23.58 -6.32 -8.20
C ILE A 184 -23.03 -6.04 -9.60
N SER A 185 -22.00 -6.76 -10.04
CA SER A 185 -21.31 -6.48 -11.32
C SER A 185 -22.22 -6.56 -12.55
N ASN A 186 -23.33 -7.28 -12.44
CA ASN A 186 -24.32 -7.46 -13.51
C ASN A 186 -25.57 -6.57 -13.33
N ASP A 187 -25.63 -5.80 -12.24
CA ASP A 187 -26.76 -4.93 -11.94
C ASP A 187 -26.53 -3.56 -12.60
N VAL A 188 -27.53 -3.05 -13.33
CA VAL A 188 -27.52 -1.66 -13.78
C VAL A 188 -28.07 -0.81 -12.65
N ILE A 189 -27.17 -0.13 -11.94
CA ILE A 189 -27.55 0.69 -10.78
C ILE A 189 -27.60 2.14 -11.20
N THR A 190 -28.82 2.65 -11.39
CA THR A 190 -29.04 4.08 -11.64
C THR A 190 -28.99 4.86 -10.32
N HIS A 191 -28.81 6.19 -10.39
CA HIS A 191 -28.90 7.07 -9.20
C HIS A 191 -30.22 6.87 -8.43
N ARG A 192 -31.30 6.55 -9.14
CA ARG A 192 -32.61 6.28 -8.53
C ARG A 192 -32.66 4.96 -7.79
N GLU A 193 -31.72 4.05 -7.99
CA GLU A 193 -31.75 2.68 -7.45
C GLU A 193 -30.64 2.41 -6.44
N VAL A 194 -29.69 3.34 -6.27
CA VAL A 194 -28.65 3.26 -5.23
C VAL A 194 -29.27 3.09 -3.84
N HIS A 195 -30.42 3.71 -3.55
CA HIS A 195 -31.11 3.56 -2.27
C HIS A 195 -31.53 2.10 -1.98
N LYS A 196 -31.78 1.29 -3.01
CA LYS A 196 -32.15 -0.13 -2.85
C LYS A 196 -30.98 -0.98 -2.34
N LEU A 197 -29.75 -0.44 -2.38
CA LEU A 197 -28.55 -1.10 -1.88
C LEU A 197 -28.27 -0.78 -0.41
N VAL A 198 -28.92 0.24 0.14
CA VAL A 198 -28.76 0.61 1.55
C VAL A 198 -29.24 -0.55 2.42
N GLY A 199 -28.41 -0.95 3.39
CA GLY A 199 -28.70 -2.09 4.27
C GLY A 199 -28.61 -3.48 3.61
N LYS A 200 -28.26 -3.58 2.32
CA LYS A 200 -27.99 -4.87 1.68
C LYS A 200 -26.71 -5.46 2.29
N LYS A 201 -26.79 -6.70 2.79
CA LYS A 201 -25.63 -7.39 3.38
C LYS A 201 -24.45 -7.42 2.40
N GLY A 202 -23.28 -6.99 2.86
CA GLY A 202 -22.07 -6.88 2.03
C GLY A 202 -21.99 -5.58 1.21
N PHE A 203 -22.96 -4.68 1.35
CA PHE A 203 -22.95 -3.34 0.77
C PHE A 203 -22.82 -2.33 1.90
N CYS A 204 -21.71 -1.60 1.90
CA CYS A 204 -21.29 -0.76 3.03
C CYS A 204 -22.00 0.61 3.03
N LEU A 205 -23.28 0.67 2.63
CA LEU A 205 -24.04 1.92 2.52
C LEU A 205 -25.09 2.05 3.62
N GLU A 206 -25.14 3.23 4.23
CA GLU A 206 -26.21 3.70 5.10
C GLU A 206 -26.93 4.90 4.48
N GLU A 207 -28.17 5.11 4.89
CA GLU A 207 -28.93 6.31 4.54
C GLU A 207 -28.38 7.52 5.29
N SER A 208 -28.30 8.67 4.62
CA SER A 208 -28.01 9.95 5.25
C SER A 208 -28.90 11.06 4.69
N GLU A 209 -28.93 12.21 5.36
CA GLU A 209 -29.86 13.32 5.05
C GLU A 209 -29.82 13.77 3.57
N ASN A 210 -28.65 13.71 2.93
CA ASN A 210 -28.47 14.23 1.57
C ASN A 210 -28.31 13.14 0.50
N SER A 211 -27.77 11.97 0.87
CA SER A 211 -27.54 10.85 -0.05
C SER A 211 -27.13 9.58 0.71
N PRO A 212 -27.23 8.38 0.10
CA PRO A 212 -26.57 7.20 0.63
C PRO A 212 -25.07 7.46 0.81
N ARG A 213 -24.53 7.08 1.96
CA ARG A 213 -23.10 7.24 2.29
C ARG A 213 -22.51 5.93 2.78
N LEU A 214 -21.19 5.85 2.80
CA LEU A 214 -20.49 4.71 3.38
C LEU A 214 -20.78 4.63 4.90
N MET A 215 -21.11 3.44 5.40
CA MET A 215 -21.33 3.19 6.83
C MET A 215 -20.09 3.59 7.63
N ARG A 216 -20.24 4.15 8.83
CA ARG A 216 -19.05 4.50 9.64
C ARG A 216 -18.38 3.29 10.30
N ASP A 217 -19.10 2.18 10.40
CA ASP A 217 -18.72 0.95 11.08
C ASP A 217 -18.63 -0.28 10.15
N HIS A 218 -18.55 -0.07 8.82
CA HIS A 218 -18.28 -1.17 7.89
C HIS A 218 -16.84 -1.67 8.09
N SER A 219 -16.68 -2.77 8.84
CA SER A 219 -15.42 -3.50 9.00
C SER A 219 -15.61 -4.97 8.64
#